data_AF-A0A1F9PQL5-F1
#
_entry.id   AF-A0A1F9PQL5-F1
#
_cell.length_a   1.000
_cell.length_b   1.000
_cell.length_c   1.000
_cell.angle_alpha   90.00
_cell.angle_beta   90.00
_cell.angle_gamma   90.00
#
_symmetry.space_group_name_H-M   'P 1'
#
loop_
_entity.id
_entity.type
_entity.pdbx_description
1 polymer ?
#
loop_
_entity_poly.entity_id
_entity_poly.type
_entity_poly.pdbx_seq_one_letter_code
_entity_poly.pdbx_strand_id
1 'polypeptide(L)' 'MKTATLLAILFLAFIAVLQLLRLILQIPIIAGGVTIPVWASVFGCLVPGTIAYLLWRENRK' A
#
# COMPACT_ATOMS: atom_id res chain seq x y z
N MET A 1 -21.20 0.24 5.07
CA MET A 1 -19.95 -0.55 4.99
C MET A 1 -20.00 -1.66 6.04
N LYS A 2 -19.74 -2.91 5.67
CA LYS A 2 -19.51 -3.98 6.66
C LYS A 2 -18.22 -3.65 7.44
N THR A 3 -18.18 -3.97 8.74
CA THR A 3 -17.03 -3.71 9.62
C THR A 3 -15.72 -4.29 9.06
N ALA A 4 -15.82 -5.48 8.44
CA ALA A 4 -14.71 -6.15 7.77
C ALA A 4 -14.15 -5.34 6.58
N THR A 5 -15.00 -4.66 5.82
CA THR A 5 -14.59 -3.85 4.67
C THR A 5 -13.86 -2.59 5.10
N LEU A 6 -14.30 -1.96 6.19
CA LEU A 6 -13.62 -0.80 6.76
C LEU A 6 -12.23 -1.19 7.30
N LEU A 7 -12.13 -2.34 7.96
CA LEU A 7 -10.85 -2.88 8.43
C LEU A 7 -9.88 -3.16 7.26
N ALA A 8 -10.37 -3.74 6.16
CA ALA A 8 -9.57 -4.00 4.97
C ALA A 8 -9.07 -2.72 4.31
N ILE A 9 -9.92 -1.69 4.19
CA ILE A 9 -9.53 -0.38 3.66
C ILE A 9 -8.45 0.25 4.53
N LEU A 10 -8.63 0.23 5.86
CA LEU A 10 -7.67 0.82 6.80
C LEU A 10 -6.31 0.11 6.70
N PHE A 11 -6.31 -1.21 6.63
CA PHE A 11 -5.09 -2.01 6.51
C PHE A 11 -4.36 -1.78 5.18
N LEU A 12 -5.09 -1.78 4.06
CA LEU A 12 -4.49 -1.48 2.75
C LEU A 12 -3.96 -0.04 2.68
N ALA A 13 -4.67 0.92 3.25
CA ALA A 13 -4.23 2.31 3.31
C ALA A 13 -2.95 2.45 4.15
N PHE A 14 -2.89 1.76 5.29
CA PHE A 14 -1.69 1.73 6.14
C PHE A 14 -0.48 1.17 5.41
N ILE A 15 -0.63 0.05 4.70
CA ILE A 15 0.43 -0.52 3.86
C ILE A 15 0.85 0.47 2.77
N ALA A 16 -0.09 1.09 2.07
CA ALA A 16 0.23 2.07 1.03
C ALA A 16 1.05 3.25 1.57
N VAL A 17 0.72 3.75 2.76
CA VAL A 17 1.48 4.82 3.44
C VAL A 17 2.88 4.36 3.81
N LEU A 18 3.05 3.14 4.33
CA LEU A 18 4.36 2.58 4.64
C LEU A 18 5.24 2.42 3.38
N GLN A 19 4.66 1.98 2.27
CA GLN A 19 5.38 1.91 0.99
C GLN A 19 5.75 3.29 0.45
N LEU A 20 4.88 4.30 0.60
CA LEU A 20 5.19 5.70 0.26
C LEU A 20 6.31 6.25 1.12
N LEU A 21 6.25 6.02 2.44
CA LEU A 21 7.28 6.47 3.37
C LEU A 21 8.62 5.81 3.07
N ARG A 22 8.63 4.51 2.74
CA ARG A 22 9.82 3.79 2.28
C ARG A 22 10.40 4.41 1.01
N LEU A 23 9.53 4.87 0.10
CA LEU A 23 9.94 5.51 -1.15
C LEU A 23 10.56 6.89 -0.89
N ILE A 24 9.98 7.70 -0.01
CA ILE A 24 10.52 9.03 0.36
C ILE A 24 11.85 8.91 1.09
N LEU A 25 11.94 8.00 2.06
CA LEU A 25 13.14 7.81 2.88
C LEU A 25 14.25 7.02 2.16
N GLN A 26 14.00 6.55 0.92
CA GLN A 26 14.92 5.77 0.10
C GLN A 26 15.58 4.60 0.88
N ILE A 27 14.82 3.97 1.79
CA ILE A 27 15.37 2.97 2.71
C ILE A 27 15.83 1.74 1.91
N PRO A 28 17.14 1.43 1.90
CA PRO A 28 17.64 0.27 1.19
C PRO A 28 17.25 -0.99 1.96
N ILE A 29 16.41 -1.82 1.35
CA ILE A 29 16.04 -3.13 1.90
C ILE A 29 16.77 -4.20 1.10
N ILE A 30 17.56 -5.01 1.80
CA ILE A 30 18.22 -6.18 1.25
C ILE A 30 17.39 -7.39 1.67
N ALA A 31 16.85 -8.12 0.69
CA ALA A 31 16.11 -9.35 0.94
C ALA A 31 16.78 -10.49 0.17
N GLY A 32 17.18 -11.55 0.87
CA GLY A 32 17.82 -12.72 0.23
C GLY A 32 19.12 -12.41 -0.52
N GLY A 33 19.86 -11.38 -0.09
CA GLY A 33 21.10 -10.94 -0.75
C GLY A 33 20.91 -10.02 -1.96
N VAL A 34 19.67 -9.73 -2.36
CA VAL A 34 19.35 -8.81 -3.46
C VAL A 34 18.85 -7.49 -2.88
N THR A 35 19.43 -6.38 -3.34
CA THR A 35 18.97 -5.04 -3.01
C THR A 35 17.66 -4.78 -3.76
N ILE A 36 16.54 -4.68 -3.04
CA ILE A 36 15.27 -4.39 -3.68
C ILE A 36 15.27 -2.91 -4.08
N PRO A 37 15.20 -2.59 -5.39
CA PRO A 37 15.21 -1.21 -5.85
C PRO A 37 14.00 -0.46 -5.32
N VAL A 38 14.22 0.79 -4.90
CA VAL A 38 13.18 1.62 -4.25
C VAL A 38 11.98 1.86 -5.17
N TRP A 39 12.18 1.81 -6.49
CA TRP A 39 11.12 1.83 -7.50
C TRP A 39 10.11 0.68 -7.38
N ALA A 40 10.49 -0.48 -6.84
CA ALA A 40 9.54 -1.57 -6.59
C ALA A 40 8.48 -1.19 -5.53
N SER A 41 8.80 -0.26 -4.63
CA SER A 41 7.85 0.27 -3.64
C SER A 41 6.74 1.10 -4.29
N VAL A 42 6.94 1.62 -5.51
CA VAL A 42 5.89 2.33 -6.28
C VAL A 42 4.71 1.40 -6.52
N PHE A 43 4.97 0.18 -7.00
CA PHE A 43 3.94 -0.83 -7.23
C PHE A 43 3.27 -1.25 -5.91
N GLY A 44 4.08 -1.40 -4.85
CA GLY A 44 3.57 -1.72 -3.52
C GLY A 44 2.74 -0.61 -2.87
N CYS A 45 2.81 0.64 -3.33
CA CYS A 45 1.88 1.70 -2.93
C CYS A 45 0.65 1.77 -3.84
N LEU A 46 0.87 1.70 -5.16
CA LEU A 46 -0.19 1.88 -6.16
C LEU A 46 -1.26 0.78 -6.06
N VAL A 47 -0.86 -0.47 -5.93
CA VAL A 47 -1.80 -1.61 -5.88
C VAL A 47 -2.73 -1.53 -4.66
N PRO A 48 -2.24 -1.47 -3.40
CA PRO A 48 -3.14 -1.38 -2.25
C PRO A 48 -3.89 -0.04 -2.19
N GLY A 49 -3.28 1.06 -2.61
CA GLY A 49 -3.95 2.37 -2.66
C GLY A 49 -5.12 2.39 -3.64
N THR A 50 -4.95 1.84 -4.84
CA THR A 50 -6.03 1.74 -5.84
C THR A 50 -7.13 0.79 -5.40
N ILE A 51 -6.80 -0.35 -4.82
CA ILE A 51 -7.80 -1.30 -4.29
C ILE A 51 -8.60 -0.65 -3.14
N ALA A 52 -7.95 0.03 -2.20
CA ALA A 52 -8.62 0.73 -1.11
C ALA A 52 -9.57 1.82 -1.64
N TYR A 53 -9.12 2.59 -2.65
CA TYR A 53 -9.94 3.61 -3.29
C TYR A 53 -11.16 3.04 -4.02
N LEU A 54 -10.97 1.95 -4.78
CA LEU A 54 -12.08 1.27 -5.47
C LEU A 54 -13.10 0.71 -4.48
N LEU A 55 -12.64 0.09 -3.40
CA LEU A 55 -13.50 -0.47 -2.35
C LEU A 55 -14.29 0.62 -1.61
N TRP A 56 -13.66 1.78 -1.36
CA TRP A 56 -14.34 2.95 -0.82
C TRP A 56 -15.41 3.48 -1.78
N ARG A 57 -15.09 3.59 -3.07
CA ARG A 57 -16.02 4.07 -4.10
C ARG A 57 -17.24 3.16 -4.24
N GLU A 58 -17.03 1.85 -4.18
CA GLU A 58 -18.11 0.87 -4.29
C GLU A 58 -19.06 0.92 -3.09
N ASN A 59 -18.55 1.18 -1.88
CA ASN A 59 -19.37 1.30 -0.68
C ASN A 59 -20.08 2.66 -0.52
N ARG A 60 -19.75 3.65 -1.36
CA ARG A 60 -20.40 4.99 -1.39
C ARG A 60 -21.54 5.08 -2.41
N LYS A 61 -21.73 4.06 -3.26
CA LYS A 61 -22.96 3.86 -4.04
C LYS A 61 -23.98 3.11 -3.21
#